data_AF-A0A6P0WLG9-F1
#
_entry.id   AF-A0A6P0WLG9-F1
#
_cell.length_a   1.000
_cell.length_b   1.000
_cell.length_c   1.000
_cell.angle_alpha   90.00
_cell.angle_beta   90.00
_cell.angle_gamma   90.00
#
_symmetry.space_group_name_H-M   'P 1'
#
loop_
_entity.id
_entity.type
_entity.pdbx_description
1 polymer ?
#
loop_
_entity_poly.entity_id
_entity_poly.type
_entity_poly.pdbx_seq_one_letter_code
_entity_poly.pdbx_strand_id
1 'polypeptide(L)'
;MKNIERVQGDERDAIILSVGYGKDCSGKLPYRFGPLLTEGGERRLNVSITRARRRMTLVSSFDHHDMNPDRSRARGVELLRLYLQYAASQGKILGDTGYSGIPLNPFEADIYDRLTAKGIPLLPQWGVSRYRIDLVAQHPQKPGCFVLAIECDGASYHSSPTARDRDRLRQQQLEALGWRFHRIWSVDWFMRREEEIKRAVTAFQAALKRVRSS
;
A
#
# COMPACT_ATOMS: atom_id res chain seq x y z
N MET A 1 3.74 -0.43 -32.70
CA MET A 1 3.75 -1.09 -31.38
C MET A 1 5.03 -1.93 -31.27
N LYS A 2 5.78 -1.83 -30.16
CA LYS A 2 6.98 -2.65 -29.90
C LYS A 2 6.75 -3.45 -28.63
N ASN A 3 7.07 -4.74 -28.64
CA ASN A 3 7.05 -5.56 -27.42
C ASN A 3 8.21 -5.16 -26.51
N ILE A 4 8.01 -5.34 -25.20
CA ILE A 4 8.97 -5.03 -24.12
C ILE A 4 10.36 -5.65 -24.35
N GLU A 5 10.42 -6.76 -25.09
CA GLU A 5 11.64 -7.49 -25.43
C GLU A 5 12.51 -6.78 -26.50
N ARG A 6 11.96 -5.80 -27.23
CA ARG A 6 12.62 -5.11 -28.35
C ARG A 6 12.94 -3.64 -28.07
N VAL A 7 12.92 -3.19 -26.80
CA VAL A 7 13.07 -1.77 -26.40
C VAL A 7 14.48 -1.47 -25.82
N GLN A 8 15.49 -2.29 -26.12
CA GLN A 8 16.84 -2.05 -25.63
C GLN A 8 17.48 -0.86 -26.37
N GLY A 9 17.80 0.21 -25.63
CA GLY A 9 18.43 1.44 -26.17
C GLY A 9 17.47 2.52 -26.69
N ASP A 10 16.15 2.32 -26.59
CA ASP A 10 15.15 3.24 -27.15
C ASP A 10 14.53 4.11 -26.03
N GLU A 11 15.18 5.22 -25.69
CA GLU A 11 14.63 6.23 -24.76
C GLU A 11 13.75 7.24 -25.49
N ARG A 12 12.66 7.66 -24.84
CA ARG A 12 11.71 8.64 -25.39
C ARG A 12 11.24 9.61 -24.31
N ASP A 13 10.86 10.82 -24.73
CA ASP A 13 10.32 11.83 -23.82
C ASP A 13 8.99 11.40 -23.20
N ALA A 14 8.14 10.73 -23.99
CA ALA A 14 6.89 10.14 -23.52
C ALA A 14 6.78 8.68 -23.96
N ILE A 15 6.36 7.81 -23.04
CA ILE A 15 6.06 6.40 -23.33
C ILE A 15 4.62 6.12 -22.91
N ILE A 16 3.92 5.32 -23.73
CA ILE A 16 2.65 4.70 -23.38
C ILE A 16 2.92 3.22 -23.16
N LEU A 17 2.75 2.75 -21.93
CA LEU A 17 2.83 1.35 -21.57
C LEU A 17 1.40 0.79 -21.52
N SER A 18 1.08 -0.12 -22.44
CA SER A 18 -0.22 -0.79 -22.46
C SER A 18 -0.09 -2.21 -21.89
N VAL A 19 -0.91 -2.54 -20.89
CA VAL A 19 -1.02 -3.87 -20.33
C VAL A 19 -2.01 -4.66 -21.21
N GLY A 20 -1.48 -5.53 -22.06
CA GLY A 20 -2.28 -6.32 -23.01
C GLY A 20 -3.07 -7.49 -22.40
N TYR A 21 -3.16 -7.57 -21.08
CA TYR A 21 -3.94 -8.58 -20.36
C TYR A 21 -5.29 -8.00 -19.96
N GLY A 22 -6.29 -8.86 -19.77
CA GLY A 22 -7.62 -8.44 -19.39
C GLY A 22 -8.45 -9.58 -18.81
N LYS A 23 -9.57 -9.22 -18.20
CA LYS A 23 -10.54 -10.16 -17.66
C LYS A 23 -11.16 -10.98 -18.79
N ASP A 24 -11.45 -12.25 -18.52
CA ASP A 24 -12.21 -13.10 -19.43
C ASP A 24 -13.71 -12.74 -19.42
N CYS A 25 -14.52 -13.45 -20.24
CA CYS A 25 -15.96 -13.25 -20.30
C CYS A 25 -16.69 -13.51 -18.97
N SER A 26 -16.04 -14.18 -18.01
CA SER A 26 -16.57 -14.40 -16.65
C SER A 26 -16.15 -13.31 -15.66
N GLY A 27 -15.42 -12.29 -16.11
CA GLY A 27 -14.91 -11.20 -15.28
C GLY A 27 -13.67 -11.57 -14.46
N LYS A 28 -13.06 -12.75 -14.68
CA LYS A 28 -11.88 -13.20 -13.95
C LYS A 28 -10.61 -12.81 -14.68
N LEU A 29 -9.60 -12.37 -13.93
CA LEU A 29 -8.27 -12.09 -14.48
C LEU A 29 -7.47 -13.41 -14.63
N PRO A 30 -7.13 -13.85 -15.85
CA PRO A 30 -6.26 -14.99 -16.04
C PRO A 30 -4.81 -14.62 -15.70
N TYR A 31 -4.15 -15.45 -14.89
CA TYR A 31 -2.76 -15.26 -14.45
C TYR A 31 -1.78 -15.78 -15.49
N ARG A 32 -1.91 -15.28 -16.72
CA ARG A 32 -1.08 -15.66 -17.86
C ARG A 32 -0.23 -14.47 -18.32
N PHE A 33 0.52 -13.88 -17.38
CA PHE A 33 1.34 -12.68 -17.61
C PHE A 33 2.62 -12.92 -18.43
N GLY A 34 2.69 -14.03 -19.18
CA GLY A 34 3.75 -14.33 -20.14
C GLY A 34 5.17 -14.10 -19.58
N PRO A 35 6.01 -13.29 -20.24
CA PRO A 35 7.39 -13.01 -19.80
C PRO A 35 7.54 -12.38 -18.41
N LEU A 36 6.47 -11.89 -17.77
CA LEU A 36 6.52 -11.40 -16.38
C LEU A 36 6.50 -12.55 -15.36
N LEU A 37 6.06 -13.75 -15.77
CA LEU A 37 6.08 -14.94 -14.92
C LEU A 37 7.45 -15.64 -14.92
N THR A 38 8.30 -15.36 -15.91
CA THR A 38 9.64 -15.95 -16.02
C THR A 38 10.65 -15.21 -15.16
N GLU A 39 11.74 -15.90 -14.79
CA GLU A 39 12.86 -15.28 -14.09
C GLU A 39 13.42 -14.08 -14.89
N GLY A 40 13.65 -12.95 -14.22
CA GLY A 40 14.06 -11.71 -14.87
C GLY A 40 12.92 -10.91 -15.51
N GLY A 41 11.66 -11.35 -15.39
CA GLY A 41 10.48 -10.62 -15.86
C GLY A 41 10.36 -9.22 -15.24
N GLU A 42 10.79 -9.07 -13.98
CA GLU A 42 10.90 -7.78 -13.29
C GLU A 42 11.91 -6.84 -13.96
N ARG A 43 13.01 -7.36 -14.50
CA ARG A 43 14.00 -6.54 -15.23
C ARG A 43 13.40 -6.00 -16.53
N ARG A 44 12.62 -6.81 -17.23
CA ARG A 44 11.92 -6.40 -18.46
C ARG A 44 10.96 -5.25 -18.18
N LEU A 45 10.16 -5.38 -17.12
CA LEU A 45 9.23 -4.35 -16.68
C LEU A 45 9.96 -3.06 -16.28
N ASN A 46 11.01 -3.17 -15.46
CA ASN A 46 11.83 -2.02 -15.05
C ASN A 46 12.44 -1.29 -16.26
N VAL A 47 12.96 -2.02 -17.25
CA VAL A 47 13.49 -1.42 -18.48
C VAL A 47 12.40 -0.63 -19.20
N SER A 48 11.17 -1.13 -19.32
CA SER A 48 10.10 -0.33 -19.96
C SER A 48 9.76 0.93 -19.19
N ILE A 49 9.75 0.85 -17.86
CA ILE A 49 9.40 1.97 -16.98
C ILE A 49 10.47 3.07 -17.04
N THR A 50 11.76 2.70 -16.99
CA THR A 50 12.86 3.66 -16.91
C THR A 50 13.24 4.32 -18.23
N ARG A 51 12.67 3.87 -19.36
CA ARG A 51 12.94 4.44 -20.70
C ARG A 51 12.20 5.76 -20.96
N ALA A 52 11.23 6.11 -20.13
CA ALA A 52 10.49 7.36 -20.24
C ALA A 52 11.27 8.50 -19.58
N ARG A 53 11.69 9.52 -20.35
CA ARG A 53 12.47 10.65 -19.84
C ARG A 53 11.63 11.72 -19.14
N ARG A 54 10.39 11.96 -19.59
CA ARG A 54 9.51 13.01 -19.04
C ARG A 54 8.15 12.51 -18.57
N ARG A 55 7.49 11.63 -19.34
CA ARG A 55 6.14 11.16 -19.01
C ARG A 55 5.93 9.69 -19.35
N MET A 56 5.29 8.97 -18.43
CA MET A 56 4.77 7.63 -18.68
C MET A 56 3.25 7.62 -18.55
N THR A 57 2.57 6.96 -19.48
CA THR A 57 1.12 6.72 -19.41
C THR A 57 0.88 5.21 -19.39
N LEU A 58 0.30 4.71 -18.31
CA LEU A 58 -0.09 3.31 -18.19
C LEU A 58 -1.55 3.15 -18.65
N VAL A 59 -1.81 2.20 -19.55
CA VAL A 59 -3.14 1.83 -20.01
C VAL A 59 -3.39 0.39 -19.63
N SER A 60 -4.46 0.12 -18.88
CA SER A 60 -4.84 -1.23 -18.42
C SER A 60 -6.36 -1.41 -18.46
N SER A 61 -6.80 -2.65 -18.70
CA SER A 61 -8.23 -3.04 -18.65
C SER A 61 -8.67 -3.58 -17.28
N PHE A 62 -7.74 -3.66 -16.33
CA PHE A 62 -7.96 -4.14 -14.97
C PHE A 62 -7.11 -3.34 -13.99
N ASP A 63 -7.48 -3.38 -12.71
CA ASP A 63 -6.85 -2.62 -11.65
C ASP A 63 -5.95 -3.51 -10.76
N HIS A 64 -5.07 -2.92 -9.97
CA HIS A 64 -4.24 -3.65 -9.00
C HIS A 64 -5.07 -4.48 -7.99
N HIS A 65 -6.30 -4.06 -7.68
CA HIS A 65 -7.23 -4.84 -6.84
C HIS A 65 -7.71 -6.15 -7.49
N ASP A 66 -7.66 -6.24 -8.83
CA ASP A 66 -8.04 -7.46 -9.55
C ASP A 66 -6.93 -8.55 -9.48
N MET A 67 -5.76 -8.20 -8.93
CA MET A 67 -4.61 -9.08 -8.79
C MET A 67 -4.45 -9.58 -7.34
N ASN A 68 -4.94 -10.79 -7.06
CA ASN A 68 -4.60 -11.58 -5.88
C ASN A 68 -3.08 -11.95 -5.81
N PRO A 69 -2.33 -11.51 -4.78
CA PRO A 69 -0.92 -11.85 -4.58
C PRO A 69 -0.64 -13.35 -4.36
N ASP A 70 -1.57 -14.10 -3.77
CA ASP A 70 -1.37 -15.52 -3.44
C ASP A 70 -1.34 -16.42 -4.68
N ARG A 71 -1.87 -15.93 -5.81
CA ARG A 71 -1.95 -16.68 -7.06
C ARG A 71 -0.64 -16.69 -7.86
N SER A 72 0.34 -15.86 -7.53
CA SER A 72 1.66 -15.87 -8.18
C SER A 72 2.74 -15.30 -7.29
N ARG A 73 3.85 -16.06 -7.16
CA ARG A 73 5.07 -15.61 -6.46
C ARG A 73 6.10 -14.98 -7.40
N ALA A 74 5.76 -14.79 -8.69
CA ALA A 74 6.69 -14.23 -9.66
C ALA A 74 6.91 -12.73 -9.40
N ARG A 75 8.17 -12.31 -9.22
CA ARG A 75 8.52 -10.93 -8.89
C ARG A 75 8.06 -9.92 -9.96
N GLY A 76 8.04 -10.31 -11.24
CA GLY A 76 7.53 -9.47 -12.32
C GLY A 76 6.03 -9.19 -12.23
N VAL A 77 5.24 -10.15 -11.75
CA VAL A 77 3.78 -9.99 -11.53
C VAL A 77 3.51 -9.08 -10.34
N GLU A 78 4.26 -9.26 -9.26
CA GLU A 78 4.19 -8.39 -8.09
C GLU A 78 4.56 -6.94 -8.45
N LEU A 79 5.64 -6.75 -9.20
CA LEU A 79 6.06 -5.43 -9.66
C LEU A 79 5.01 -4.78 -10.57
N LEU A 80 4.35 -5.53 -11.45
CA LEU A 80 3.23 -5.02 -12.25
C LEU A 80 2.06 -4.56 -11.36
N ARG A 81 1.68 -5.36 -10.34
CA ARG A 81 0.62 -4.98 -9.39
C ARG A 81 0.95 -3.68 -8.67
N LEU A 82 2.18 -3.56 -8.16
CA LEU A 82 2.66 -2.35 -7.50
C LEU A 82 2.70 -1.16 -8.46
N TYR A 83 3.04 -1.39 -9.72
CA TYR A 83 3.08 -0.33 -10.73
C TYR A 83 1.67 0.16 -11.12
N LEU A 84 0.69 -0.75 -11.24
CA LEU A 84 -0.72 -0.40 -11.41
C LEU A 84 -1.24 0.42 -10.22
N GLN A 85 -0.89 0.02 -9.00
CA GLN A 85 -1.24 0.78 -7.78
C GLN A 85 -0.61 2.18 -7.79
N TYR A 86 0.68 2.28 -8.14
CA TYR A 86 1.39 3.54 -8.29
C TYR A 86 0.68 4.44 -9.33
N ALA A 87 0.38 3.92 -10.52
CA ALA A 87 -0.28 4.66 -11.58
C ALA A 87 -1.71 5.10 -11.20
N ALA A 88 -2.51 4.21 -10.59
CA ALA A 88 -3.86 4.51 -10.11
C ALA A 88 -3.84 5.61 -9.04
N SER A 89 -2.80 5.64 -8.21
CA SER A 89 -2.59 6.71 -7.23
C SER A 89 -2.04 8.01 -7.82
N GLN A 90 -1.90 8.11 -9.15
CA GLN A 90 -1.25 9.24 -9.84
C GLN A 90 0.20 9.47 -9.36
N GLY A 91 0.91 8.39 -9.11
CA GLY A 91 2.31 8.40 -8.70
C GLY A 91 2.56 8.67 -7.22
N LYS A 92 1.55 8.50 -6.37
CA LYS A 92 1.61 8.81 -4.94
C LYS A 92 1.98 7.60 -4.05
N ILE A 93 1.71 6.36 -4.47
CA ILE A 93 2.01 5.13 -3.70
C ILE A 93 3.27 4.44 -4.25
N LEU A 94 4.41 4.56 -3.55
CA LEU A 94 5.71 3.98 -3.93
C LEU A 94 6.06 2.70 -3.14
N GLY A 95 5.80 1.52 -3.73
CA GLY A 95 6.50 0.25 -3.42
C GLY A 95 6.24 -0.43 -2.06
N ASP A 96 6.52 -1.76 -2.04
CA ASP A 96 6.38 -2.76 -0.95
C ASP A 96 5.43 -2.36 0.18
N THR A 97 4.13 -2.45 -0.09
CA THR A 97 3.11 -2.47 0.94
C THR A 97 2.75 -3.90 1.28
N GLY A 98 2.98 -4.32 2.52
CA GLY A 98 2.71 -5.70 2.94
C GLY A 98 2.99 -5.95 4.41
N TYR A 99 2.57 -7.12 4.89
CA TYR A 99 2.82 -7.57 6.26
C TYR A 99 4.33 -7.79 6.47
N SER A 100 4.94 -7.12 7.45
CA SER A 100 6.38 -7.23 7.67
C SER A 100 6.82 -8.52 8.36
N GLY A 101 5.89 -9.38 8.81
CA GLY A 101 6.20 -10.65 9.49
C GLY A 101 6.72 -10.48 10.92
N ILE A 102 6.82 -9.24 11.42
CA ILE A 102 7.32 -8.92 12.76
C ILE A 102 6.19 -9.15 13.78
N PRO A 103 6.46 -9.86 14.89
CA PRO A 103 5.46 -10.06 15.92
C PRO A 103 5.14 -8.75 16.65
N LEU A 104 3.87 -8.58 17.00
CA LEU A 104 3.44 -7.47 17.86
C LEU A 104 4.04 -7.64 19.25
N ASN A 105 4.44 -6.53 19.87
CA ASN A 105 4.75 -6.56 21.30
C ASN A 105 3.46 -6.66 22.14
N PRO A 106 3.52 -6.97 23.45
CA PRO A 106 2.31 -7.17 24.26
C PRO A 106 1.35 -5.98 24.31
N PHE A 107 1.89 -4.75 24.23
CA PHE A 107 1.10 -3.52 24.20
C PHE A 107 0.36 -3.36 22.86
N GLU A 108 1.07 -3.55 21.75
CA GLU A 108 0.48 -3.53 20.40
C GLU A 108 -0.53 -4.67 20.19
N ALA A 109 -0.28 -5.84 20.78
CA ALA A 109 -1.19 -6.98 20.75
C ALA A 109 -2.50 -6.70 21.50
N ASP A 110 -2.44 -6.10 22.70
CA ASP A 110 -3.66 -5.70 23.44
C ASP A 110 -4.46 -4.66 22.64
N ILE A 111 -3.80 -3.69 22.00
CA ILE A 111 -4.49 -2.75 21.09
C ILE A 111 -5.15 -3.49 19.93
N TYR A 112 -4.40 -4.35 19.25
CA TYR A 112 -4.90 -5.12 18.11
C TYR A 112 -6.14 -5.93 18.46
N ASP A 113 -6.10 -6.71 19.55
CA ASP A 113 -7.20 -7.57 19.97
C ASP A 113 -8.44 -6.75 20.34
N ARG A 114 -8.26 -5.67 21.11
CA ARG A 114 -9.35 -4.81 21.57
C ARG A 114 -10.03 -4.09 20.41
N LEU A 115 -9.27 -3.54 19.48
CA LEU A 115 -9.81 -2.82 18.33
C LEU A 115 -10.43 -3.76 17.30
N THR A 116 -9.85 -4.95 17.10
CA THR A 116 -10.44 -6.01 16.26
C THR A 116 -11.76 -6.50 16.86
N ALA A 117 -11.85 -6.65 18.18
CA ALA A 117 -13.10 -6.98 18.87
C ALA A 117 -14.19 -5.89 18.74
N LYS A 118 -13.81 -4.64 18.43
CA LYS A 118 -14.75 -3.56 18.06
C LYS A 118 -15.14 -3.58 16.58
N GLY A 119 -14.72 -4.58 15.81
CA GLY A 119 -15.06 -4.76 14.41
C GLY A 119 -14.20 -3.94 13.44
N ILE A 120 -13.05 -3.44 13.87
CA ILE A 120 -12.11 -2.73 13.00
C ILE A 120 -11.24 -3.77 12.28
N PRO A 121 -11.24 -3.84 10.93
CA PRO A 121 -10.39 -4.77 10.20
C PRO A 121 -8.96 -4.23 10.17
N LEU A 122 -8.14 -4.69 11.12
CA LEU A 122 -6.76 -4.25 11.30
C LEU A 122 -5.76 -5.19 10.64
N LEU A 123 -4.72 -4.60 10.07
CA LEU A 123 -3.52 -5.28 9.60
C LEU A 123 -2.33 -4.79 10.43
N PRO A 124 -1.63 -5.69 11.14
CA PRO A 124 -0.47 -5.29 11.93
C PRO A 124 0.77 -5.06 11.07
N GLN A 125 1.68 -4.25 11.59
CA GLN A 125 3.06 -4.12 11.16
C GLN A 125 3.19 -3.94 9.64
N TRP A 126 2.37 -3.03 9.10
CA TRP A 126 2.20 -2.79 7.67
C TRP A 126 3.36 -1.96 7.11
N GLY A 127 4.12 -2.56 6.20
CA GLY A 127 5.18 -1.87 5.48
C GLY A 127 4.62 -0.85 4.49
N VAL A 128 5.27 0.30 4.39
CA VAL A 128 5.12 1.27 3.30
C VAL A 128 6.53 1.72 2.92
N SER A 129 7.06 1.15 1.84
CA SER A 129 8.45 1.36 1.43
C SER A 129 9.45 0.96 2.54
N ARG A 130 10.32 1.86 2.99
CA ARG A 130 11.33 1.61 4.05
C ARG A 130 10.80 1.81 5.48
N TYR A 131 9.49 1.96 5.66
CA TYR A 131 8.88 2.26 6.95
C TYR A 131 7.70 1.38 7.24
N ARG A 132 7.27 1.39 8.49
CA ARG A 132 6.26 0.50 9.01
C ARG A 132 5.30 1.26 9.89
N ILE A 133 4.01 1.00 9.69
CA ILE A 133 2.94 1.48 10.53
C ILE A 133 2.54 0.32 11.44
N ASP A 134 2.37 0.59 12.74
CA ASP A 134 2.14 -0.47 13.73
C ASP A 134 0.83 -1.21 13.46
N LEU A 135 -0.26 -0.49 13.19
CA LEU A 135 -1.53 -1.08 12.75
C LEU A 135 -2.19 -0.24 11.66
N VAL A 136 -2.82 -0.88 10.68
CA VAL A 136 -3.56 -0.20 9.60
C VAL A 136 -4.99 -0.72 9.55
N ALA A 137 -5.96 0.19 9.57
CA ALA A 137 -7.37 -0.15 9.39
C ALA A 137 -7.77 -0.07 7.92
N GLN A 138 -8.42 -1.12 7.46
CA GLN A 138 -8.94 -1.25 6.10
C GLN A 138 -10.42 -0.84 6.04
N HIS A 139 -10.88 -0.43 4.86
CA HIS A 139 -12.29 -0.19 4.61
C HIS A 139 -13.04 -1.54 4.55
N PRO A 140 -14.09 -1.77 5.38
CA PRO A 140 -14.73 -3.08 5.47
C PRO A 140 -15.34 -3.58 4.16
N GLN A 141 -15.86 -2.66 3.34
CA GLN A 141 -16.49 -2.99 2.04
C GLN A 141 -15.57 -2.81 0.82
N LYS A 142 -14.33 -2.34 1.00
CA LYS A 142 -13.41 -2.05 -0.12
C LYS A 142 -12.03 -2.66 0.18
N PRO A 143 -11.80 -3.93 -0.16
CA PRO A 143 -10.54 -4.58 0.15
C PRO A 143 -9.33 -3.85 -0.45
N GLY A 144 -8.27 -3.65 0.35
CA GLY A 144 -7.08 -2.88 -0.03
C GLY A 144 -7.21 -1.35 0.03
N CYS A 145 -8.39 -0.81 0.38
CA CYS A 145 -8.55 0.60 0.70
C CYS A 145 -8.23 0.82 2.18
N PHE A 146 -7.10 1.43 2.48
CA PHE A 146 -6.67 1.72 3.85
C PHE A 146 -7.10 3.13 4.25
N VAL A 147 -7.66 3.27 5.45
CA VAL A 147 -8.34 4.49 5.88
C VAL A 147 -7.74 5.10 7.14
N LEU A 148 -7.12 4.30 8.00
CA LEU A 148 -6.53 4.76 9.26
C LEU A 148 -5.17 4.06 9.47
N ALA A 149 -4.13 4.85 9.68
CA ALA A 149 -2.86 4.42 10.25
C ALA A 149 -2.91 4.65 11.76
N ILE A 150 -2.59 3.62 12.54
CA ILE A 150 -2.45 3.70 14.00
C ILE A 150 -0.98 3.50 14.35
N GLU A 151 -0.43 4.48 15.06
CA GLU A 151 0.93 4.43 15.61
C GLU A 151 0.87 4.26 17.12
N CYS A 152 1.67 3.33 17.63
CA CYS A 152 1.78 2.99 19.04
C CYS A 152 3.17 3.44 19.51
N ASP A 153 3.26 4.25 20.56
CA ASP A 153 4.58 4.50 21.13
C ASP A 153 4.97 3.30 22.04
N GLY A 154 5.94 2.51 21.59
CA GLY A 154 6.75 1.75 22.52
C GLY A 154 7.62 2.71 23.32
N ALA A 155 7.93 2.39 24.58
CA ALA A 155 8.72 3.19 25.52
C ALA A 155 10.17 3.55 25.07
N SER A 156 10.50 3.45 23.78
CA SER A 156 11.85 3.58 23.23
C SER A 156 11.93 4.41 21.94
N TYR A 157 11.04 5.38 21.69
CA TYR A 157 11.13 6.20 20.45
C TYR A 157 11.74 7.59 20.69
N HIS A 158 13.07 7.65 20.69
CA HIS A 158 13.82 8.87 20.38
C HIS A 158 14.39 8.75 18.96
N SER A 159 13.85 9.51 18.00
CA SER A 159 14.45 9.65 16.67
C SER A 159 15.03 11.04 16.44
N SER A 160 16.18 11.06 15.76
CA SER A 160 17.05 12.22 15.51
C SER A 160 16.43 13.28 14.59
N PRO A 161 17.00 14.50 14.50
CA PRO A 161 16.43 15.63 13.74
C PRO A 161 16.15 15.32 12.26
N THR A 162 17.04 14.57 11.59
CA THR A 162 16.91 14.19 10.16
C THR A 162 15.82 13.15 9.89
N ALA A 163 15.41 12.38 10.90
CA ALA A 163 14.30 11.44 10.77
C ALA A 163 12.93 12.17 10.73
N ARG A 164 12.81 13.30 11.44
CA ARG A 164 11.56 14.04 11.62
C ARG A 164 11.02 14.67 10.34
N ASP A 165 11.86 15.29 9.52
CA ASP A 165 11.41 15.94 8.29
C ASP A 165 10.94 14.91 7.24
N ARG A 166 11.60 13.76 7.20
CA ARG A 166 11.22 12.63 6.35
C ARG A 166 9.89 12.01 6.80
N ASP A 167 9.69 11.87 8.11
CA ASP A 167 8.44 11.35 8.66
C ASP A 167 7.26 12.31 8.44
N ARG A 168 7.48 13.63 8.59
CA ARG A 168 6.46 14.65 8.28
C ARG A 168 6.04 14.63 6.81
N LEU A 169 7.00 14.58 5.88
CA LEU A 169 6.69 14.53 4.45
C LEU A 169 5.94 13.25 4.09
N ARG A 170 6.29 12.10 4.70
CA ARG A 170 5.53 10.85 4.51
C ARG A 170 4.11 10.97 5.04
N GLN A 171 3.95 11.45 6.27
CA GLN A 171 2.62 11.58 6.87
C GLN A 171 1.73 12.42 5.95
N GLN A 172 2.23 13.53 5.43
CA GLN A 172 1.54 14.35 4.44
C GLN A 172 1.18 13.59 3.14
N GLN A 173 2.09 12.74 2.64
CA GLN A 173 1.83 11.90 1.46
C GLN A 173 0.72 10.86 1.72
N LEU A 174 0.76 10.17 2.86
CA LEU A 174 -0.27 9.19 3.23
C LEU A 174 -1.61 9.86 3.54
N GLU A 175 -1.59 11.04 4.16
CA GLU A 175 -2.78 11.87 4.35
C GLU A 175 -3.39 12.34 3.02
N ALA A 176 -2.55 12.70 2.04
CA ALA A 176 -3.00 13.02 0.68
C ALA A 176 -3.59 11.81 -0.07
N LEU A 177 -3.24 10.58 0.35
CA LEU A 177 -3.83 9.33 -0.12
C LEU A 177 -5.13 8.96 0.61
N GLY A 178 -5.61 9.83 1.51
CA GLY A 178 -6.85 9.64 2.25
C GLY A 178 -6.67 8.87 3.57
N TRP A 179 -5.44 8.54 3.95
CA TRP A 179 -5.18 7.90 5.23
C TRP A 179 -5.30 8.95 6.33
N ARG A 180 -5.82 8.53 7.48
CA ARG A 180 -5.79 9.35 8.68
C ARG A 180 -4.82 8.73 9.68
N PHE A 181 -4.06 9.56 10.38
CA PHE A 181 -3.20 9.08 11.46
C PHE A 181 -3.92 9.18 12.80
N HIS A 182 -3.74 8.16 13.61
CA HIS A 182 -4.18 8.11 14.99
C HIS A 182 -3.04 7.57 15.84
N ARG A 183 -2.75 8.21 16.96
CA ARG A 183 -1.66 7.79 17.83
C ARG A 183 -2.22 7.36 19.17
N ILE A 184 -1.75 6.22 19.65
CA ILE A 184 -2.08 5.67 20.96
C ILE A 184 -0.81 5.68 21.80
N TRP A 185 -0.88 6.36 22.93
CA TRP A 185 0.25 6.45 23.86
C TRP A 185 0.19 5.31 24.88
N SER A 186 1.30 4.62 25.18
CA SER A 186 1.34 3.47 26.09
C SER A 186 0.92 3.85 27.50
N VAL A 187 1.27 5.06 27.93
CA VAL A 187 0.87 5.63 29.22
C VAL A 187 -0.64 5.85 29.27
N ASP A 188 -1.21 6.49 28.24
CA ASP A 188 -2.65 6.74 28.15
C ASP A 188 -3.44 5.44 28.01
N TRP A 189 -2.90 4.47 27.26
CA TRP A 189 -3.52 3.15 27.12
C TRP A 189 -3.55 2.39 28.44
N PHE A 190 -2.47 2.46 29.23
CA PHE A 190 -2.43 1.82 30.52
C PHE A 190 -3.40 2.47 31.52
N MET A 191 -3.47 3.80 31.54
CA MET A 191 -4.26 4.57 32.51
C MET A 191 -5.75 4.69 32.11
N ARG A 192 -6.04 4.78 30.81
CA ARG A 192 -7.36 5.17 30.26
C ARG A 192 -7.74 4.35 29.01
N ARG A 193 -7.51 3.03 29.07
CA ARG A 193 -7.74 2.10 27.95
C ARG A 193 -9.09 2.28 27.23
N GLU A 194 -10.19 2.33 27.97
CA GLU A 194 -11.53 2.42 27.37
C GLU A 194 -11.75 3.77 26.65
N GLU A 195 -11.10 4.84 27.08
CA GLU A 195 -11.14 6.12 26.39
C GLU A 195 -10.35 6.08 25.09
N GLU A 196 -9.15 5.50 25.10
CA GLU A 196 -8.32 5.34 23.91
C GLU A 196 -9.00 4.45 22.85
N ILE A 197 -9.65 3.36 23.28
CA ILE A 197 -10.47 2.52 22.38
C ILE A 197 -11.58 3.36 21.73
N LYS A 198 -12.32 4.16 22.49
CA LYS A 198 -13.39 5.02 21.95
C LYS A 198 -12.84 6.05 20.97
N ARG A 199 -11.67 6.65 21.26
CA ARG A 199 -10.99 7.60 20.38
C ARG A 199 -10.58 6.95 19.06
N ALA A 200 -9.97 5.76 19.11
CA ALA A 200 -9.57 5.00 17.93
C ALA A 200 -10.78 4.61 17.06
N VAL A 201 -11.86 4.11 17.68
CA VAL A 201 -13.13 3.80 16.98
C VAL A 201 -13.70 5.05 16.31
N THR A 202 -13.72 6.17 17.02
CA THR A 202 -14.22 7.45 16.48
C THR A 202 -13.38 7.92 15.29
N ALA A 203 -12.05 7.81 15.40
CA ALA A 203 -11.12 8.14 14.31
C ALA A 203 -11.36 7.27 13.08
N PHE A 204 -11.56 5.96 13.27
CA PHE A 204 -11.89 5.02 12.20
C PHE A 204 -13.22 5.37 11.51
N GLN A 205 -14.29 5.61 12.27
CA GLN A 205 -15.59 6.00 11.70
C GLN A 205 -15.50 7.32 10.91
N ALA A 206 -14.73 8.29 11.40
CA ALA A 206 -14.50 9.53 10.68
C ALA A 206 -13.71 9.30 9.38
N ALA A 207 -12.73 8.40 9.38
CA ALA A 207 -11.98 8.03 8.19
C ALA A 207 -12.88 7.35 7.13
N LEU A 208 -13.77 6.45 7.54
CA LEU A 208 -14.74 5.80 6.63
C LEU A 208 -15.67 6.80 5.95
N LYS A 209 -16.18 7.80 6.69
CA LYS A 209 -17.06 8.83 6.13
C LYS A 209 -16.38 9.63 5.02
N ARG A 210 -15.10 9.95 5.19
CA ARG A 210 -14.32 10.74 4.23
C ARG A 210 -14.13 10.01 2.89
N VAL A 211 -13.92 8.69 2.93
CA VAL A 211 -13.76 7.85 1.74
C VAL A 211 -15.07 7.65 0.97
N ARG A 212 -16.23 7.88 1.58
CA ARG A 212 -17.53 7.86 0.90
C ARG A 212 -17.84 9.14 0.11
N SER A 213 -17.19 10.25 0.47
CA SER A 213 -17.39 11.58 -0.12
C SER A 213 -16.40 11.93 -1.23
N SER A 214 -15.48 11.02 -1.57
CA SER A 214 -14.49 11.13 -2.66
C SER A 214 -14.82 10.13 -3.76
#